data_AF-A0AB74LVY9-F1
#
_entry.id   AF-A0AB74LVY9-F1
#
_cell.length_a   1.000
_cell.length_b   1.000
_cell.length_c   1.000
_cell.angle_alpha   90.00
_cell.angle_beta   90.00
_cell.angle_gamma   90.00
#
_symmetry.space_group_name_H-M   'P 1'
#
loop_
_entity.id
_entity.type
_entity.pdbx_description
1 polymer ?
#
loop_
_entity_poly.entity_id
_entity_poly.type
_entity_poly.pdbx_seq_one_letter_code
_entity_poly.pdbx_strand_id
1 'polypeptide(L)'
;MLHVVVSSLLFLLAGAAAVADEGPWSQPRWYVETTEAHGPFTHTTGMSVSQNAKAGRDDVEVMCQVTDVRAPRDAIVVRRRGKALFRQDAWCGDAGDLGSWCVALEEGAVMTWYGKTICAGGQATFSTGD
;
A
#
# COMPACT_ATOMS: atom_id res chain seq x y z
N MET A 1 54.13 25.68 23.33
CA MET A 1 53.18 26.41 22.43
C MET A 1 52.46 25.41 21.57
N LEU A 2 51.20 25.71 21.30
CA LEU A 2 50.09 24.82 20.97
C LEU A 2 50.16 24.27 19.52
N HIS A 3 49.59 23.07 19.33
CA HIS A 3 49.48 22.32 18.07
C HIS A 3 48.54 23.01 17.08
N VAL A 4 48.78 22.87 15.77
CA VAL A 4 47.71 22.61 14.77
C VAL A 4 48.28 21.79 13.61
N VAL A 5 48.02 20.48 13.61
CA VAL A 5 48.10 19.63 12.42
C VAL A 5 46.73 19.72 11.75
N VAL A 6 46.67 20.33 10.57
CA VAL A 6 45.44 20.40 9.76
C VAL A 6 45.26 19.04 9.08
N SER A 7 44.59 18.12 9.78
CA SER A 7 44.08 16.89 9.18
C SER A 7 42.84 17.22 8.36
N SER A 8 43.03 17.39 7.06
CA SER A 8 41.96 17.47 6.07
C SER A 8 41.29 16.10 5.95
N LEU A 9 40.28 15.83 6.78
CA LEU A 9 39.35 14.72 6.57
C LEU A 9 38.48 15.05 5.34
N LEU A 10 38.83 14.48 4.19
CA LEU A 10 37.87 14.26 3.11
C LEU A 10 36.89 13.17 3.58
N PHE A 11 35.78 13.59 4.16
CA PHE A 11 34.58 12.75 4.23
C PHE A 11 34.03 12.62 2.80
N LEU A 12 34.43 11.55 2.12
CA LEU A 12 33.72 11.04 0.95
C LEU A 12 32.30 10.70 1.41
N LEU A 13 31.38 11.63 1.12
CA LEU A 13 29.94 11.41 1.11
C LEU A 13 29.67 10.34 0.06
N ALA A 14 29.81 9.07 0.46
CA ALA A 14 29.21 7.95 -0.23
C ALA A 14 27.70 8.13 -0.08
N GLY A 15 27.12 8.94 -0.97
CA GLY A 15 25.68 8.97 -1.18
C GLY A 15 25.30 7.57 -1.62
N ALA A 16 24.82 6.76 -0.67
CA ALA A 16 24.03 5.60 -1.01
C ALA A 16 22.86 6.14 -1.84
N ALA A 17 22.90 5.90 -3.15
CA ALA A 17 21.69 6.03 -3.95
C ALA A 17 20.68 5.13 -3.25
N ALA A 18 19.64 5.74 -2.68
CA ALA A 18 18.49 4.98 -2.22
C ALA A 18 18.03 4.18 -3.44
N VAL A 19 18.29 2.87 -3.42
CA VAL A 19 17.69 1.96 -4.38
C VAL A 19 16.21 2.21 -4.27
N ALA A 20 15.63 2.76 -5.36
CA ALA A 20 14.19 2.90 -5.44
C ALA A 20 13.62 1.50 -5.19
N ASP A 21 12.76 1.37 -4.19
CA ASP A 21 12.19 0.08 -3.85
C ASP A 21 11.35 -0.42 -5.03
N GLU A 22 11.92 -1.34 -5.82
CA GLU A 22 11.35 -1.88 -7.06
C GLU A 22 10.34 -2.99 -6.78
N GLY A 23 9.50 -2.82 -5.76
CA GLY A 23 8.44 -3.78 -5.43
C GLY A 23 7.34 -3.83 -6.51
N PRO A 24 6.30 -4.68 -6.31
CA PRO A 24 5.20 -4.85 -7.26
C PRO A 24 4.51 -3.54 -7.68
N TRP A 25 4.45 -2.55 -6.78
CA TRP A 25 3.90 -1.22 -7.05
C TRP A 25 4.62 -0.40 -8.13
N SER A 26 5.84 -0.79 -8.49
CA SER A 26 6.58 -0.20 -9.61
C SER A 26 5.99 -0.59 -10.97
N GLN A 27 5.20 -1.66 -11.04
CA GLN A 27 4.63 -2.16 -12.28
C GLN A 27 3.41 -1.36 -12.75
N PRO A 28 3.12 -1.30 -14.06
CA PRO A 28 1.94 -0.60 -14.58
C PRO A 28 0.61 -1.13 -14.03
N ARG A 29 0.59 -2.41 -13.63
CA ARG A 29 -0.52 -3.08 -12.97
C ARG A 29 0.02 -3.89 -11.82
N TRP A 30 -0.65 -3.78 -10.69
CA TRP A 30 -0.30 -4.49 -9.46
C TRP A 30 -1.53 -4.61 -8.57
N TYR A 31 -1.39 -5.38 -7.52
CA TYR A 31 -2.44 -5.68 -6.57
C TYR A 31 -1.93 -5.48 -5.15
N VAL A 32 -2.82 -5.05 -4.27
CA VAL A 32 -2.61 -5.14 -2.82
C VAL A 32 -3.79 -5.84 -2.19
N GLU A 33 -3.50 -6.79 -1.33
CA GLU A 33 -4.50 -7.48 -0.53
C GLU A 33 -4.17 -7.39 0.95
N THR A 34 -5.22 -7.28 1.76
CA THR A 34 -5.15 -7.42 3.20
C THR A 34 -6.29 -8.29 3.68
N THR A 35 -6.00 -9.20 4.61
CA THR A 35 -6.98 -10.14 5.15
C THR A 35 -6.93 -10.17 6.68
N GLU A 36 -8.10 -10.11 7.31
CA GLU A 36 -8.26 -10.21 8.77
C GLU A 36 -9.30 -11.26 9.14
N ALA A 37 -9.05 -11.95 10.25
CA ALA A 37 -10.00 -12.87 10.85
C ALA A 37 -10.78 -12.20 11.98
N HIS A 38 -12.10 -12.30 11.94
CA HIS A 38 -13.06 -11.77 12.91
C HIS A 38 -14.01 -12.90 13.34
N GLY A 39 -13.53 -13.76 14.25
CA GLY A 39 -14.28 -14.96 14.66
C GLY A 39 -14.47 -15.94 13.48
N PRO A 40 -15.70 -16.33 13.12
CA PRO A 40 -15.94 -17.19 11.96
C PRO A 40 -15.92 -16.43 10.62
N PHE A 41 -15.67 -15.12 10.62
CA PHE A 41 -15.66 -14.31 9.42
C PHE A 41 -14.23 -13.98 9.00
N THR A 42 -13.96 -14.08 7.71
CA THR A 42 -12.75 -13.54 7.08
C THR A 42 -13.14 -12.29 6.32
N HIS A 43 -12.49 -11.18 6.63
CA HIS A 43 -12.61 -9.94 5.91
C HIS A 43 -11.41 -9.83 4.99
N THR A 44 -11.63 -9.52 3.72
CA THR A 44 -10.57 -9.32 2.73
C THR A 44 -10.78 -8.00 2.02
N THR A 45 -9.73 -7.20 1.96
CA THR A 45 -9.64 -6.05 1.10
C THR A 45 -8.70 -6.37 -0.03
N GLY A 46 -9.19 -6.39 -1.27
CA GLY A 46 -8.36 -6.50 -2.46
C GLY A 46 -8.40 -5.20 -3.24
N MET A 47 -7.27 -4.75 -3.76
CA MET A 47 -7.19 -3.62 -4.67
C MET A 47 -6.47 -4.04 -5.94
N SER A 48 -7.12 -3.83 -7.09
CA SER A 48 -6.45 -3.85 -8.38
C SER A 48 -6.05 -2.43 -8.76
N VAL A 49 -4.78 -2.23 -9.07
CA VAL A 49 -4.20 -0.92 -9.35
C VAL A 49 -3.72 -0.86 -10.79
N SER A 50 -4.04 0.24 -11.46
CA SER A 50 -3.50 0.59 -12.77
C SER A 50 -2.88 1.98 -12.71
N GLN A 51 -1.59 2.07 -13.04
CA GLN A 51 -0.89 3.35 -13.07
C GLN A 51 -1.45 4.23 -14.19
N ASN A 52 -1.84 5.46 -13.87
CA ASN A 52 -2.30 6.46 -14.83
C ASN A 52 -1.32 7.63 -14.89
N ALA A 53 -0.17 7.38 -15.53
CA ALA A 53 0.92 8.35 -15.67
C ALA A 53 0.45 9.70 -16.28
N LYS A 54 -0.53 9.67 -17.19
CA LYS A 54 -1.10 10.88 -17.80
C LYS A 54 -1.81 11.77 -16.78
N ALA A 55 -2.49 11.17 -15.81
CA ALA A 55 -3.20 11.88 -14.76
C ALA A 55 -2.35 12.12 -13.50
N GLY A 56 -1.12 11.61 -13.46
CA GLY A 56 -0.22 11.69 -12.32
C GLY A 56 -0.77 11.01 -11.07
N ARG A 57 -1.56 9.94 -11.23
CA ARG A 57 -2.22 9.20 -10.15
C ARG A 57 -2.46 7.75 -10.57
N ASP A 58 -2.87 6.91 -9.63
CA ASP A 58 -3.32 5.56 -9.92
C ASP A 58 -4.85 5.48 -9.94
N ASP A 59 -5.38 4.66 -10.84
CA ASP A 59 -6.77 4.25 -10.84
C ASP A 59 -6.87 2.90 -10.10
N VAL A 60 -7.80 2.82 -9.15
CA VAL A 60 -7.88 1.69 -8.21
C VAL A 60 -9.29 1.10 -8.22
N GLU A 61 -9.41 -0.22 -8.33
CA GLU A 61 -10.64 -0.93 -8.02
C GLU A 61 -10.49 -1.61 -6.66
N VAL A 62 -11.24 -1.13 -5.67
CA VAL A 62 -11.26 -1.65 -4.31
C VAL A 62 -12.41 -2.65 -4.17
N MET A 63 -12.09 -3.82 -3.65
CA MET A 63 -13.01 -4.89 -3.30
C MET A 63 -12.98 -5.11 -1.79
N CYS A 64 -14.14 -5.07 -1.17
CA CYS A 64 -14.39 -5.45 0.20
C CYS A 64 -15.14 -6.78 0.20
N GLN A 65 -14.59 -7.82 0.79
CA GLN A 65 -15.23 -9.12 0.89
C GLN A 65 -15.34 -9.56 2.34
N VAL A 66 -16.52 -10.07 2.73
CA VAL A 66 -16.74 -10.72 4.02
C VAL A 66 -17.23 -12.14 3.75
N THR A 67 -16.50 -13.13 4.26
CA THR A 67 -16.77 -14.55 4.05
C THR A 67 -16.94 -15.26 5.39
N ASP A 68 -18.06 -15.95 5.61
CA ASP A 68 -18.17 -16.90 6.73
C ASP A 68 -17.41 -18.19 6.37
N VAL A 69 -16.39 -18.56 7.16
CA VAL A 69 -15.56 -19.74 6.90
C VAL A 69 -16.35 -21.05 6.96
N ARG A 70 -17.51 -21.06 7.62
CA ARG A 70 -18.41 -22.21 7.71
C ARG A 70 -19.31 -22.34 6.49
N ALA A 71 -19.55 -21.23 5.79
CA ALA A 71 -20.40 -21.14 4.60
C ALA A 71 -19.77 -20.22 3.55
N PRO A 72 -18.60 -20.59 2.98
CA PRO A 72 -17.79 -19.69 2.16
C PRO A 72 -18.48 -19.23 0.87
N ARG A 73 -19.53 -19.94 0.43
CA ARG A 73 -20.34 -19.61 -0.75
C ARG A 73 -21.21 -18.37 -0.57
N ASP A 74 -21.47 -17.95 0.67
CA ASP A 74 -22.38 -16.84 1.00
C ASP A 74 -21.59 -15.52 1.21
N ALA A 75 -20.43 -15.39 0.57
CA ALA A 75 -19.57 -14.22 0.70
C ALA A 75 -20.28 -12.95 0.21
N ILE A 76 -20.20 -11.89 1.00
CA ILE A 76 -20.68 -10.55 0.65
C ILE A 76 -19.51 -9.81 0.01
N VAL A 77 -19.70 -9.30 -1.21
CA VAL A 77 -18.68 -8.58 -1.97
C VAL A 77 -19.19 -7.20 -2.37
N VAL A 78 -18.44 -6.15 -2.02
CA VAL A 78 -18.68 -4.78 -2.45
C VAL A 78 -17.49 -4.30 -3.23
N ARG A 79 -17.72 -3.65 -4.38
CA ARG A 79 -16.65 -3.08 -5.22
C ARG A 79 -16.86 -1.59 -5.44
N ARG A 80 -15.79 -0.81 -5.40
CA ARG A 80 -15.77 0.61 -5.75
C ARG A 80 -14.53 0.98 -6.54
N ARG A 81 -14.66 2.05 -7.32
CA ARG A 81 -13.52 2.68 -7.98
C ARG A 81 -13.02 3.81 -7.10
N GLY A 82 -11.72 3.88 -6.98
CA GLY A 82 -11.00 4.91 -6.26
C GLY A 82 -9.83 5.43 -7.08
N LYS A 83 -9.11 6.36 -6.46
CA LYS A 83 -7.90 6.96 -6.99
C LYS A 83 -6.87 7.05 -5.89
N ALA A 84 -5.61 6.89 -6.23
CA ALA A 84 -4.53 7.01 -5.27
C ALA A 84 -3.34 7.82 -5.79
N LEU A 85 -2.59 8.38 -4.86
CA LEU A 85 -1.43 9.22 -5.08
C LEU A 85 -0.36 8.87 -4.06
N PHE A 86 0.88 8.83 -4.51
CA PHE A 86 2.02 8.76 -3.60
C PHE A 86 2.32 10.14 -3.02
N ARG A 87 2.26 10.29 -1.70
CA ARG A 87 2.56 11.53 -0.96
C ARG A 87 3.21 11.20 0.38
N GLN A 88 4.25 11.94 0.74
CA GLN A 88 4.90 11.83 2.06
C GLN A 88 5.23 10.37 2.42
N ASP A 89 5.87 9.66 1.48
CA ASP A 89 6.31 8.27 1.64
C ASP A 89 5.17 7.23 1.80
N ALA A 90 3.92 7.64 1.57
CA ALA A 90 2.76 6.76 1.60
C ALA A 90 1.97 6.83 0.30
N TRP A 91 1.43 5.70 -0.11
CA TRP A 91 0.41 5.61 -1.14
C TRP A 91 -0.96 5.74 -0.50
N CYS A 92 -1.64 6.85 -0.79
CA CYS A 92 -2.92 7.18 -0.19
C CYS A 92 -3.99 7.33 -1.27
N GLY A 93 -5.21 6.88 -0.98
CA GLY A 93 -6.32 6.97 -1.92
C GLY A 93 -7.68 7.07 -1.25
N ASP A 94 -8.69 7.23 -2.09
CA ASP A 94 -10.10 7.27 -1.68
C ASP A 94 -10.99 6.52 -2.68
N ALA A 95 -11.92 5.73 -2.16
CA ALA A 95 -12.90 4.95 -2.91
C ALA A 95 -14.34 5.26 -2.47
N GLY A 96 -14.62 6.51 -2.07
CA GLY A 96 -15.95 6.97 -1.70
C GLY A 96 -16.48 6.33 -0.42
N ASP A 97 -17.54 5.53 -0.52
CA ASP A 97 -18.21 4.92 0.63
C ASP A 97 -17.45 3.74 1.26
N LEU A 98 -16.46 3.17 0.55
CA LEU A 98 -15.47 2.25 1.14
C LEU A 98 -14.36 2.96 1.90
N GLY A 99 -14.36 4.30 1.91
CA GLY A 99 -13.42 5.11 2.67
C GLY A 99 -12.11 5.41 1.93
N SER A 100 -11.22 6.05 2.69
CA SER A 100 -9.89 6.44 2.26
C SER A 100 -8.84 5.56 2.95
N TRP A 101 -7.67 5.43 2.35
CA TRP A 101 -6.58 4.63 2.91
C TRP A 101 -5.23 5.31 2.74
N CYS A 102 -4.26 4.86 3.53
CA CYS A 102 -2.83 5.11 3.32
C CYS A 102 -2.04 3.85 3.68
N VAL A 103 -0.99 3.57 2.90
CA VAL A 103 -0.06 2.46 3.15
C VAL A 103 1.33 2.83 2.62
N ALA A 104 2.37 2.47 3.36
CA ALA A 104 3.73 2.56 2.83
C ALA A 104 3.92 1.47 1.76
N LEU A 105 4.60 1.81 0.66
CA LEU A 105 4.89 0.84 -0.40
C LEU A 105 6.20 0.12 -0.06
N GLU A 106 6.13 -0.77 0.92
CA GLU A 106 7.23 -1.60 1.40
C GLU A 106 6.66 -2.94 1.89
N GLU A 107 7.48 -4.00 1.87
CA GLU A 107 7.04 -5.31 2.34
C GLU A 107 6.62 -5.26 3.82
N GLY A 108 5.43 -5.81 4.09
CA GLY A 108 4.90 -5.90 5.44
C GLY A 108 4.31 -4.61 6.00
N ALA A 109 4.18 -3.56 5.18
CA ALA A 109 3.45 -2.36 5.54
C ALA A 109 2.02 -2.68 6.00
N VAL A 110 1.47 -1.85 6.87
CA VAL A 110 0.09 -1.99 7.37
C VAL A 110 -0.81 -0.97 6.66
N MET A 111 -1.87 -1.47 6.03
CA MET A 111 -2.87 -0.61 5.42
C MET A 111 -3.75 0.02 6.51
N THR A 112 -3.75 1.35 6.54
CA THR A 112 -4.58 2.14 7.46
C THR A 112 -5.77 2.71 6.72
N TRP A 113 -6.96 2.46 7.25
CA TRP A 113 -8.23 2.94 6.69
C TRP A 113 -8.80 4.11 7.49
N TYR A 114 -9.45 5.02 6.78
CA TYR A 114 -10.13 6.19 7.30
C TYR A 114 -11.55 6.25 6.72
N GLY A 115 -12.58 6.34 7.56
CA GLY A 115 -13.97 6.43 7.10
C GLY A 115 -14.91 5.43 7.80
N LYS A 116 -16.10 5.24 7.21
CA LYS A 116 -17.20 4.50 7.85
C LYS A 116 -17.22 3.00 7.57
N THR A 117 -16.78 2.59 6.38
CA THR A 117 -16.80 1.18 5.95
C THR A 117 -15.36 0.69 5.85
N ILE A 118 -14.81 0.26 6.98
CA ILE A 118 -13.44 -0.27 7.00
C ILE A 118 -13.51 -1.69 6.44
N CYS A 119 -12.94 -1.86 5.26
CA CYS A 119 -12.54 -3.18 4.77
C CYS A 119 -11.31 -3.64 5.58
N ALA A 120 -11.03 -4.95 5.63
CA ALA A 120 -9.92 -5.52 6.39
C ALA A 120 -8.67 -4.62 6.39
N GLY A 121 -8.25 -4.22 7.59
CA GLY A 121 -6.98 -3.54 7.83
C GLY A 121 -5.86 -4.56 8.07
N GLY A 122 -4.63 -4.11 8.30
CA GLY A 122 -3.52 -5.02 8.59
C GLY A 122 -2.49 -5.13 7.48
N GLN A 123 -1.72 -6.21 7.50
CA GLN A 123 -0.54 -6.34 6.66
C GLN A 123 -0.91 -6.40 5.17
N ALA A 124 -0.34 -5.49 4.40
CA ALA A 124 -0.49 -5.42 2.96
C ALA A 124 0.43 -6.45 2.29
N THR A 125 -0.18 -7.27 1.44
CA THR A 125 0.54 -8.17 0.54
C THR A 125 0.45 -7.59 -0.86
N PHE A 126 1.60 -7.28 -1.46
CA PHE A 126 1.69 -6.69 -2.79
C PHE A 126 2.04 -7.76 -3.83
N SER A 127 1.43 -7.72 -5.01
CA SER A 127 1.72 -8.68 -6.09
C SER A 127 1.43 -8.11 -7.47
N THR A 128 1.89 -8.81 -8.51
CA THR A 128 1.65 -8.49 -9.93
C THR A 128 0.61 -9.41 -10.59
N GLY A 129 0.16 -10.44 -9.88
CA GLY A 129 -0.89 -11.37 -10.31
C GLY A 129 -0.42 -12.56 -11.14
N ASP A 130 0.88 -12.87 -11.07
CA ASP A 130 1.58 -13.98 -11.75
C ASP A 130 1.30 -15.35 -11.14
#